data_AF-A0A9D4PMB7-F1
#
_entry.id   AF-A0A9D4PMB7-F1
#
_cell.length_a   1.000
_cell.length_b   1.000
_cell.length_c   1.000
_cell.angle_alpha   90.00
_cell.angle_beta   90.00
_cell.angle_gamma   90.00
#
_symmetry.space_group_name_H-M   'P 1'
#
loop_
_entity.id
_entity.type
_entity.pdbx_description
1 polymer ?
#
loop_
_entity_poly.entity_id
_entity_poly.type
_entity_poly.pdbx_seq_one_letter_code
_entity_poly.pdbx_strand_id
1 'polypeptide(L)'
;MKVSRATLVFSPAVISSLEFVQKNPKAHERASELRDCGSTITFMKIVGMWYDLHDISGWKSRQRPFVTSEDDRLAWLEVDFIGYLEDIKLESAKCRAKSLTKETYEATIMTTRSTVAVVEYLLYDVGQVY
;
A
#
# COMPACT_ATOMS: atom_id res chain seq x y z
N MET A 1 19.67 -0.60 9.52
CA MET A 1 18.59 0.09 8.76
C MET A 1 17.50 0.51 9.73
N LYS A 2 16.84 1.66 9.52
CA LYS A 2 15.70 2.10 10.36
C LYS A 2 14.40 1.97 9.57
N VAL A 3 13.70 0.86 9.75
CA VAL A 3 12.40 0.58 9.10
C VAL A 3 11.38 1.67 9.42
N SER A 4 11.40 2.19 10.65
CA SER A 4 10.53 3.29 11.09
C SER A 4 10.64 4.56 10.23
N ARG A 5 11.81 4.84 9.64
CA ARG A 5 11.95 5.98 8.73
C ARG A 5 11.29 5.72 7.39
N ALA A 6 11.37 4.50 6.88
CA ALA A 6 10.74 4.12 5.62
C ALA A 6 9.21 4.14 5.76
N THR A 7 8.67 3.59 6.85
CA THR A 7 7.21 3.57 7.08
C THR A 7 6.63 4.97 7.29
N LEU A 8 7.37 5.89 7.94
CA LEU A 8 6.94 7.28 8.11
C LEU A 8 6.71 8.02 6.79
N VAL A 9 7.46 7.70 5.73
CA VAL A 9 7.26 8.29 4.40
C VAL A 9 5.84 8.01 3.90
N PHE A 10 5.32 6.81 4.14
CA PHE A 10 3.99 6.37 3.72
C PHE A 10 2.88 6.75 4.71
N SER A 11 3.18 7.58 5.72
CA SER A 11 2.19 7.95 6.73
C SER A 11 1.08 8.86 6.16
N PRO A 12 -0.16 8.78 6.69
CA PRO A 12 -1.25 9.65 6.28
C PRO A 12 -0.90 11.14 6.36
N ALA A 13 -0.16 11.55 7.39
CA ALA A 13 0.24 12.95 7.57
C ALA A 13 1.13 13.45 6.43
N VAL A 14 2.10 12.66 5.98
CA VAL A 14 2.98 13.03 4.85
C VAL A 14 2.20 13.06 3.55
N ILE A 15 1.39 12.03 3.29
CA ILE A 15 0.57 11.94 2.07
C ILE A 15 -0.39 13.14 1.97
N SER A 16 -1.15 13.43 3.03
CA SER A 16 -2.09 14.55 3.04
C SER A 16 -1.40 15.91 2.91
N SER A 17 -0.19 16.05 3.46
CA SER A 17 0.60 17.28 3.29
C SER A 17 1.00 17.48 1.83
N LEU A 18 1.45 16.41 1.15
CA LEU A 18 1.80 16.45 -0.28
C LEU A 18 0.57 16.77 -1.14
N GLU A 19 -0.57 16.12 -0.87
CA GLU A 19 -1.83 16.41 -1.55
C GLU A 19 -2.29 17.86 -1.37
N PHE A 20 -2.14 18.39 -0.16
CA PHE A 20 -2.50 19.76 0.14
C PHE A 20 -1.64 20.74 -0.65
N VAL A 21 -0.31 20.56 -0.64
CA VAL A 21 0.62 21.44 -1.36
C VAL A 21 0.42 21.32 -2.87
N GLN A 22 0.18 20.11 -3.40
CA GLN A 22 -0.14 19.88 -4.81
C GLN A 22 -1.37 20.67 -5.26
N LYS A 23 -2.45 20.66 -4.44
CA LYS A 23 -3.72 21.34 -4.75
C LYS A 23 -3.67 22.84 -4.47
N ASN A 24 -2.71 23.31 -3.67
CA ASN A 24 -2.60 24.70 -3.25
C ASN A 24 -1.21 25.27 -3.57
N PRO A 25 -0.93 25.64 -4.84
CA PRO A 25 0.38 26.15 -5.27
C PRO A 25 0.85 27.44 -4.56
N LYS A 26 -0.04 28.12 -3.83
CA LYS A 26 0.28 29.33 -3.04
C LYS A 26 0.63 29.03 -1.59
N ALA A 27 0.45 27.78 -1.13
CA ALA A 27 0.64 27.42 0.27
C ALA A 27 2.12 27.30 0.67
N HIS A 28 3.04 27.18 -0.28
CA HIS A 28 4.47 27.07 -0.04
C HIS A 28 5.28 27.59 -1.23
N GLU A 29 6.43 28.22 -0.99
CA GLU A 29 7.31 28.76 -2.04
C GLU A 29 7.72 27.73 -3.10
N ARG A 30 7.92 26.48 -2.67
CA ARG A 30 8.30 25.34 -3.52
C ARG A 30 7.12 24.50 -4.01
N ALA A 31 5.87 24.92 -3.80
CA ALA A 31 4.71 24.12 -4.16
C ALA A 31 4.63 23.80 -5.67
N SER A 32 5.16 24.69 -6.52
CA SER A 32 5.24 24.47 -7.97
C SER A 32 6.09 23.26 -8.36
N GLU A 33 7.09 22.88 -7.55
CA GLU A 33 7.91 21.68 -7.78
C GLU A 33 7.12 20.38 -7.58
N LEU A 34 6.00 20.44 -6.84
CA LEU A 34 5.16 19.30 -6.50
C LEU A 34 3.88 19.22 -7.31
N ARG A 35 3.67 20.09 -8.30
CA ARG A 35 2.45 20.11 -9.12
C ARG A 35 2.14 18.74 -9.75
N ASP A 36 3.18 18.08 -10.25
CA ASP A 36 3.06 16.85 -11.04
C ASP A 36 3.35 15.58 -10.21
N CYS A 37 3.27 15.65 -8.87
CA CYS A 37 3.57 14.52 -7.97
C CYS A 37 2.40 13.55 -7.75
N GLY A 38 1.34 13.63 -8.56
CA GLY A 38 0.12 12.84 -8.38
C GLY A 38 0.37 11.34 -8.36
N SER A 39 1.19 10.84 -9.30
CA SER A 39 1.57 9.42 -9.35
C SER A 39 2.35 8.98 -8.11
N THR A 40 3.20 9.85 -7.56
CA THR A 40 3.92 9.58 -6.31
C THR A 40 2.96 9.49 -5.12
N ILE A 41 2.00 10.42 -5.02
CA ILE A 41 0.96 10.38 -3.97
C ILE A 41 0.16 9.08 -4.06
N THR A 42 -0.27 8.69 -5.27
CA THR A 42 -1.00 7.43 -5.48
C THR A 42 -0.17 6.23 -5.03
N PHE A 43 1.10 6.16 -5.45
CA PHE A 43 2.01 5.11 -5.00
C PHE A 43 2.14 5.06 -3.48
N MET A 44 2.28 6.22 -2.84
CA MET A 44 2.41 6.30 -1.39
C MET A 44 1.15 5.82 -0.67
N LYS A 45 -0.04 6.11 -1.21
CA LYS A 45 -1.31 5.64 -0.66
C LYS A 45 -1.47 4.12 -0.78
N ILE A 46 -1.16 3.57 -1.95
CA ILE A 46 -1.28 2.12 -2.19
C ILE A 46 -0.33 1.36 -1.27
N VAL A 47 0.95 1.76 -1.22
CA VAL A 47 1.94 1.10 -0.35
C VAL A 47 1.63 1.34 1.14
N GLY A 48 1.16 2.52 1.52
CA GLY A 48 0.75 2.81 2.89
C GLY A 48 -0.40 1.92 3.36
N MET A 49 -1.42 1.71 2.50
CA MET A 49 -2.52 0.79 2.78
C MET A 49 -2.03 -0.65 2.91
N TRP A 50 -1.11 -1.09 2.03
CA TRP A 50 -0.50 -2.42 2.14
C TRP A 50 0.21 -2.62 3.49
N TYR A 51 0.99 -1.64 3.96
CA TYR A 51 1.60 -1.70 5.29
C TYR A 51 0.56 -1.76 6.41
N ASP A 52 -0.47 -0.91 6.37
CA ASP A 52 -1.51 -0.86 7.39
C ASP A 52 -2.26 -2.20 7.52
N LEU A 53 -2.47 -2.93 6.42
CA LEU A 53 -3.16 -4.21 6.42
C LEU A 53 -2.29 -5.37 6.93
N HIS A 54 -0.97 -5.28 6.81
CA HIS A 54 -0.04 -6.29 7.33
C HIS A 54 0.44 -5.98 8.76
N ASP A 55 0.35 -4.73 9.22
CA ASP A 55 0.72 -4.32 10.58
C ASP A 55 -0.49 -4.28 11.52
N ILE A 56 -0.80 -5.43 12.13
CA ILE A 56 -1.89 -5.57 13.13
C ILE A 56 -1.46 -5.19 14.56
N SER A 57 -0.25 -4.68 14.77
CA SER A 57 0.35 -4.51 16.10
C SER A 57 -0.28 -3.41 16.98
N GLY A 58 -1.23 -2.63 16.45
CA GLY A 58 -1.76 -1.44 17.13
C GLY A 58 -3.28 -1.35 17.29
N TRP A 59 -4.06 -2.32 16.77
CA TRP A 59 -5.54 -2.34 16.83
C TRP A 59 -6.22 -0.98 16.51
N LYS A 60 -5.61 -0.16 15.65
CA LYS A 60 -6.22 1.06 15.13
C LYS A 60 -7.27 0.69 14.07
N SER A 61 -8.15 1.62 13.70
CA SER A 61 -9.33 1.35 12.86
C SER A 61 -9.08 0.57 11.56
N ARG A 62 -7.94 0.78 10.88
CA ARG A 62 -7.54 0.04 9.66
C ARG A 62 -6.71 -1.22 9.91
N GLN A 63 -6.13 -1.33 11.10
CA GLN A 63 -5.31 -2.46 11.57
C GLN A 63 -6.15 -3.50 12.32
N ARG A 64 -7.47 -3.50 12.09
CA ARG A 64 -8.38 -4.47 12.70
C ARG A 64 -8.15 -5.84 12.08
N PRO A 65 -8.28 -6.93 12.86
CA PRO A 65 -8.28 -8.27 12.30
C PRO A 65 -9.31 -8.43 11.18
N PHE A 66 -9.06 -9.36 10.27
CA PHE A 66 -10.06 -9.84 9.32
C PHE A 66 -11.01 -10.77 10.07
N VAL A 67 -12.31 -10.50 9.99
CA VAL A 67 -13.35 -11.24 10.74
C VAL A 67 -14.34 -11.96 9.85
N THR A 68 -14.29 -11.66 8.55
CA THR A 68 -15.09 -12.29 7.51
C THR A 68 -14.23 -12.38 6.25
N SER A 69 -14.48 -13.41 5.46
CA SER A 69 -13.83 -13.64 4.17
C SER A 69 -14.32 -12.66 3.11
N GLU A 70 -15.46 -12.00 3.35
CA GLU A 70 -16.08 -11.04 2.44
C GLU A 70 -15.59 -9.61 2.76
N ASP A 71 -14.49 -9.50 3.50
CA ASP A 71 -13.90 -8.22 3.85
C ASP A 71 -13.26 -7.59 2.61
N ASP A 72 -13.76 -6.42 2.21
CA ASP A 72 -13.25 -5.66 1.06
C ASP A 72 -11.72 -5.46 1.10
N ARG A 73 -11.11 -5.46 2.28
CA ARG A 73 -9.65 -5.34 2.43
C ARG A 73 -8.89 -6.55 1.92
N LEU A 74 -9.49 -7.75 1.95
CA LEU A 74 -8.90 -8.96 1.37
C LEU A 74 -8.98 -8.91 -0.16
N ALA A 75 -10.15 -8.55 -0.70
CA ALA A 75 -10.32 -8.34 -2.13
C ALA A 75 -9.35 -7.27 -2.67
N TRP A 76 -9.16 -6.19 -1.92
CA TRP A 76 -8.19 -5.14 -2.27
C TRP A 76 -6.75 -5.67 -2.32
N LEU A 77 -6.34 -6.52 -1.36
CA LEU A 77 -5.00 -7.13 -1.38
C LEU A 77 -4.81 -8.06 -2.57
N GLU A 78 -5.80 -8.89 -2.87
CA GLU A 78 -5.70 -9.91 -3.91
C GLU A 78 -5.81 -9.32 -5.34
N VAL A 79 -6.69 -8.35 -5.53
CA VAL A 79 -7.02 -7.83 -6.85
C VAL A 79 -6.37 -6.47 -7.09
N ASP A 80 -6.75 -5.46 -6.31
CA ASP A 80 -6.38 -4.07 -6.59
C ASP A 80 -4.87 -3.83 -6.40
N PHE A 81 -4.30 -4.31 -5.30
CA PHE A 81 -2.89 -4.11 -4.98
C PHE A 81 -1.98 -4.89 -5.93
N ILE A 82 -2.30 -6.15 -6.22
CA ILE A 82 -1.53 -6.97 -7.16
C ILE A 82 -1.62 -6.38 -8.57
N GLY A 83 -2.82 -6.02 -9.04
CA GLY A 83 -3.00 -5.36 -10.33
C GLY A 83 -2.18 -4.07 -10.43
N TYR A 84 -2.17 -3.25 -9.38
CA TYR A 84 -1.35 -2.04 -9.34
C TYR A 84 0.15 -2.31 -9.47
N LEU A 85 0.69 -3.37 -8.84
CA LEU A 85 2.10 -3.75 -8.98
C LEU A 85 2.42 -4.27 -10.38
N GLU A 86 1.51 -5.00 -11.00
CA GLU A 86 1.62 -5.48 -12.38
C GLU A 86 1.64 -4.30 -13.36
N ASP A 87 0.76 -3.32 -13.17
CA ASP A 87 0.71 -2.09 -13.95
C ASP A 87 2.01 -1.29 -13.83
N ILE A 88 2.52 -1.08 -12.61
CA ILE A 88 3.82 -0.40 -12.42
C ILE A 88 4.93 -1.12 -13.17
N LYS A 89 4.97 -2.45 -13.08
CA LYS A 89 6.00 -3.26 -13.73
C LYS A 89 5.91 -3.14 -15.25
N LEU A 90 4.71 -3.20 -15.80
CA LEU A 90 4.45 -3.07 -17.23
C LEU A 90 4.78 -1.67 -17.76
N GLU A 91 4.28 -0.63 -17.11
CA GLU A 91 4.50 0.76 -17.51
C GLU A 91 5.98 1.16 -17.37
N SER A 92 6.65 0.70 -16.31
CA SER A 92 8.09 0.94 -16.14
C SER A 92 8.90 0.31 -17.27
N ALA A 93 8.52 -0.90 -17.72
CA ALA A 93 9.17 -1.56 -18.85
C ALA A 93 8.98 -0.79 -20.16
N LYS A 94 7.76 -0.27 -20.42
CA LYS A 94 7.45 0.55 -21.61
C LYS A 94 8.32 1.81 -21.67
N CYS A 95 8.52 2.48 -20.54
CA CYS A 95 9.28 3.72 -20.46
C CYS A 95 10.78 3.52 -20.16
N ARG A 96 11.27 2.26 -20.11
CA ARG A 96 12.66 1.92 -19.69
C ARG A 96 13.03 2.53 -18.32
N ALA A 97 12.05 2.71 -17.45
CA ALA A 97 12.23 3.19 -16.10
C ALA A 97 12.56 2.03 -15.16
N LYS A 98 13.22 2.35 -14.04
CA LYS A 98 13.44 1.36 -12.97
C LYS A 98 12.13 1.16 -12.20
N SER A 99 11.72 -0.10 -12.05
CA SER A 99 10.67 -0.53 -11.14
C SER A 99 11.27 -1.15 -9.87
N LEU A 100 10.43 -1.82 -9.08
CA LEU A 100 10.88 -2.70 -7.99
C LEU A 100 11.89 -3.72 -8.52
N THR A 101 12.86 -4.10 -7.68
CA THR A 101 13.74 -5.22 -8.03
C THR A 101 12.91 -6.50 -8.19
N LYS A 102 13.42 -7.47 -8.95
CA LYS A 102 12.74 -8.75 -9.15
C LYS A 102 12.40 -9.40 -7.81
N GLU A 103 13.36 -9.43 -6.90
CA GLU A 103 13.23 -10.03 -5.58
C GLU A 103 12.20 -9.30 -4.72
N THR A 104 12.19 -7.96 -4.77
CA THR A 104 11.23 -7.14 -4.01
C THR A 104 9.81 -7.35 -4.55
N TYR A 105 9.65 -7.39 -5.87
CA TYR A 105 8.36 -7.66 -6.51
C TYR A 105 7.84 -9.05 -6.14
N GLU A 106 8.65 -10.09 -6.33
CA GLU A 106 8.25 -11.48 -6.06
C GLU A 106 7.93 -11.71 -4.58
N ALA A 107 8.74 -11.18 -3.68
CA ALA A 107 8.48 -11.25 -2.24
C ALA A 107 7.16 -10.54 -1.87
N THR A 108 6.92 -9.34 -2.42
CA THR A 108 5.70 -8.57 -2.14
C THR A 108 4.45 -9.31 -2.61
N ILE A 109 4.47 -9.89 -3.82
CA ILE A 109 3.37 -10.70 -4.35
C ILE A 109 3.15 -11.95 -3.49
N MET A 110 4.22 -12.67 -3.16
CA MET A 110 4.14 -13.88 -2.33
C MET A 110 3.55 -13.58 -0.96
N THR A 111 4.06 -12.54 -0.26
CA THR A 111 3.56 -12.13 1.05
C THR A 111 2.08 -11.76 1.00
N THR A 112 1.67 -11.00 -0.03
CA THR A 112 0.28 -10.57 -0.20
C THR A 112 -0.65 -11.78 -0.39
N ARG A 113 -0.34 -12.66 -1.36
CA ARG A 113 -1.14 -13.86 -1.63
C ARG A 113 -1.17 -14.82 -0.44
N SER A 114 -0.03 -15.00 0.23
CA SER A 114 0.06 -15.84 1.42
C SER A 114 -0.78 -15.30 2.57
N THR A 115 -0.84 -13.97 2.74
CA THR A 115 -1.67 -13.34 3.77
C THR A 115 -3.15 -13.59 3.49
N VAL A 116 -3.61 -13.37 2.26
CA VAL A 116 -4.99 -13.63 1.86
C VAL A 116 -5.35 -15.11 2.09
N ALA A 117 -4.56 -16.04 1.55
CA ALA A 117 -4.83 -17.47 1.67
C ALA A 117 -4.87 -17.96 3.13
N VAL A 118 -3.99 -17.46 3.99
CA VAL A 118 -3.98 -17.82 5.42
C VAL A 118 -5.21 -17.25 6.13
N VAL A 119 -5.58 -16.00 5.85
CA VAL A 119 -6.76 -15.39 6.46
C VAL A 119 -8.03 -16.14 6.06
N GLU A 120 -8.21 -16.44 4.77
CA GLU A 120 -9.35 -17.23 4.27
C GLU A 120 -9.40 -18.61 4.92
N TYR A 121 -8.27 -19.33 4.97
CA TYR A 121 -8.18 -20.63 5.62
C TYR A 121 -8.61 -20.56 7.11
N LEU A 122 -8.14 -19.56 7.84
CA LEU A 122 -8.49 -19.37 9.25
C LEU A 122 -9.99 -19.02 9.45
N LEU A 123 -10.59 -18.31 8.50
CA LEU A 123 -11.99 -17.92 8.56
C LEU A 123 -12.94 -19.07 8.18
N TYR A 124 -12.59 -19.84 7.15
CA TYR A 124 -13.44 -20.89 6.59
C TYR A 124 -13.24 -22.26 7.25
N ASP A 125 -11.99 -22.70 7.40
CA ASP A 125 -11.69 -24.10 7.73
C ASP A 125 -11.48 -24.33 9.22
N VAL A 126 -11.00 -23.30 9.92
CA VAL A 126 -10.74 -23.39 11.37
C VAL A 126 -11.96 -22.95 12.18
N GLY A 127 -12.79 -22.05 11.63
CA GLY A 127 -13.86 -21.35 12.36
C GLY A 127 -13.25 -20.48 13.45
N GLN A 128 -13.41 -19.15 13.38
CA GLN A 128 -12.78 -18.22 14.33
C GLN A 128 -13.14 -18.61 15.78
N VAL A 129 -12.19 -19.24 16.49
CA VAL A 129 -12.28 -19.50 17.93
C VAL A 129 -11.96 -18.18 18.63
N TYR A 130 -12.98 -17.38 18.90
CA TYR A 130 -12.93 -16.31 19.90
C TYR A 130 -13.70 -16.74 21.14
#